data_AF-A0A916QTQ5-F1
#
_entry.id   AF-A0A916QTQ5-F1
#
_cell.length_a   1.000
_cell.length_b   1.000
_cell.length_c   1.000
_cell.angle_alpha   90.00
_cell.angle_beta   90.00
_cell.angle_gamma   90.00
#
_symmetry.space_group_name_H-M   'P 1'
#
loop_
_entity.id
_entity.type
_entity.pdbx_description
1 polymer ?
#
loop_
_entity_poly.entity_id
_entity_poly.type
_entity_poly.pdbx_seq_one_letter_code
_entity_poly.pdbx_strand_id
1 'polypeptide(L)'
;MKTTKKAEFQFTVLSDKYNWEFSSDDKTQLKGKDASIRNLLSGEYMILGFRKASELISVGTASCEGGTATENERSKIRAGKLDEWLQEALEKHDLKDKPRYTLNLGKYKGECSPKTEQETAPQRRIIIIGIIDRDKDVNLSEALRNAMEKRQDLSFYTKNYSLFKLD
;
A
#
# COMPACT_ATOMS: atom_id res chain seq x y z
N MET A 1 27.15 11.44 21.59
CA MET A 1 25.70 11.25 21.35
C MET A 1 25.54 10.35 20.14
N LYS A 2 24.86 9.21 20.25
CA LYS A 2 24.47 8.42 19.06
C LYS A 2 23.36 9.19 18.35
N THR A 3 23.63 9.67 17.14
CA THR A 3 22.61 10.23 16.26
C THR A 3 21.62 9.11 15.93
N THR A 4 20.39 9.21 16.45
CA THR A 4 19.31 8.29 16.09
C THR A 4 19.00 8.51 14.62
N LYS A 5 19.18 7.49 13.78
CA LYS A 5 18.84 7.56 12.36
C LYS A 5 17.34 7.84 12.20
N LYS A 6 16.97 8.74 11.30
CA LYS A 6 15.59 9.19 11.09
C LYS A 6 15.08 8.81 9.70
N ALA A 7 13.78 8.55 9.63
CA ALA A 7 13.02 8.47 8.39
C ALA A 7 11.64 9.07 8.66
N GLU A 8 11.18 9.92 7.73
CA GLU A 8 9.88 10.57 7.75
C GLU A 8 9.02 10.02 6.62
N PHE A 9 7.78 9.65 6.96
CA PHE A 9 6.86 8.99 6.04
C PHE A 9 5.55 9.76 5.96
N GLN A 10 5.08 9.97 4.75
CA GLN A 10 3.73 10.38 4.43
C GLN A 10 2.94 9.15 3.97
N PHE A 11 1.88 8.81 4.69
CA PHE A 11 1.02 7.69 4.33
C PHE A 11 -0.21 8.19 3.58
N THR A 12 -0.43 7.67 2.38
CA THR A 12 -1.63 7.94 1.57
C THR A 12 -2.42 6.66 1.36
N VAL A 13 -3.53 6.53 2.07
CA VAL A 13 -4.56 5.56 1.70
C VAL A 13 -5.41 6.22 0.62
N LEU A 14 -5.39 5.69 -0.61
CA LEU A 14 -6.01 6.33 -1.78
C LEU A 14 -7.46 6.73 -1.54
N SER A 15 -8.21 5.87 -0.83
CA SER A 15 -9.48 6.20 -0.20
C SER A 15 -9.91 5.02 0.67
N ASP A 16 -10.71 5.30 1.69
CA ASP A 16 -11.50 4.30 2.40
C ASP A 16 -12.54 3.57 1.52
N LYS A 17 -12.89 4.14 0.36
CA LYS A 17 -13.91 3.63 -0.57
C LYS A 17 -13.35 2.71 -1.67
N TYR A 18 -12.06 2.80 -1.97
CA TYR A 18 -11.39 1.97 -2.97
C TYR A 18 -10.70 0.78 -2.31
N ASN A 19 -10.95 -0.41 -2.84
CA ASN A 19 -10.32 -1.65 -2.39
C ASN A 19 -10.00 -2.53 -3.60
N TRP A 20 -9.09 -3.48 -3.43
CA TRP A 20 -8.96 -4.57 -4.37
C TRP A 20 -10.22 -5.43 -4.38
N GLU A 21 -10.62 -5.88 -5.56
CA GLU A 21 -11.74 -6.80 -5.75
C GLU A 21 -11.49 -8.11 -5.00
N PHE A 22 -12.56 -8.73 -4.48
CA PHE A 22 -12.48 -10.01 -3.80
C PHE A 22 -11.88 -11.06 -4.75
N SER A 23 -10.93 -11.87 -4.26
CA SER A 23 -10.26 -12.93 -5.03
C SER A 23 -9.54 -12.53 -6.33
N SER A 24 -9.49 -11.25 -6.72
CA SER A 24 -8.73 -10.75 -7.89
C SER A 24 -7.38 -10.16 -7.48
N ASP A 25 -6.35 -10.29 -8.31
CA ASP A 25 -5.02 -9.72 -8.10
C ASP A 25 -4.78 -8.39 -8.85
N ASP A 26 -5.64 -8.02 -9.78
CA ASP A 26 -5.42 -6.92 -10.72
C ASP A 26 -6.62 -5.96 -10.89
N LYS A 27 -7.76 -6.23 -10.24
CA LYS A 27 -8.95 -5.37 -10.30
C LYS A 27 -9.21 -4.63 -9.00
N THR A 28 -9.78 -3.45 -9.17
CA THR A 28 -10.13 -2.54 -8.09
C THR A 28 -11.61 -2.19 -8.16
N GLN A 29 -12.20 -1.90 -7.00
CA GLN A 29 -13.60 -1.56 -6.88
C GLN A 29 -13.82 -0.30 -6.04
N LEU A 30 -14.85 0.46 -6.40
CA LEU A 30 -15.39 1.57 -5.65
C LEU A 30 -16.76 1.17 -5.10
N LYS A 31 -16.86 1.01 -3.77
CA LYS A 31 -18.11 0.59 -3.11
C LYS A 31 -18.73 -0.68 -3.71
N GLY A 32 -17.88 -1.67 -4.03
CA GLY A 32 -18.30 -2.97 -4.59
C GLY A 32 -18.64 -2.97 -6.07
N LYS A 33 -18.32 -1.90 -6.81
CA LYS A 33 -18.45 -1.83 -8.27
C LYS A 33 -17.08 -1.66 -8.91
N ASP A 34 -16.86 -2.32 -10.04
CA ASP A 34 -15.63 -2.21 -10.81
C ASP A 34 -15.28 -0.76 -11.09
N ALA A 35 -14.07 -0.36 -10.73
CA ALA A 35 -13.60 1.00 -10.89
C ALA A 35 -12.08 1.03 -10.95
N SER A 36 -11.51 1.67 -11.97
CA SER A 36 -10.06 1.85 -12.08
C SER A 36 -9.56 3.01 -11.22
N ILE A 37 -8.42 2.82 -10.55
CA ILE A 37 -7.74 3.89 -9.81
C ILE A 37 -6.71 4.66 -10.64
N ARG A 38 -6.46 4.30 -11.90
CA ARG A 38 -5.39 4.92 -12.72
C ARG A 38 -5.58 6.44 -12.86
N ASN A 39 -6.81 6.89 -13.11
CA ASN A 39 -7.12 8.33 -13.20
C ASN A 39 -6.98 9.05 -11.86
N LEU A 40 -7.22 8.35 -10.74
CA LEU A 40 -7.02 8.90 -9.40
C LEU A 40 -5.52 9.11 -9.13
N LEU A 41 -4.67 8.16 -9.52
CA LEU A 41 -3.22 8.26 -9.39
C LEU A 41 -2.63 9.42 -10.19
N SER A 42 -3.18 9.72 -11.36
CA SER A 42 -2.81 10.89 -12.17
C SER A 42 -3.53 12.18 -11.76
N GLY A 43 -4.36 12.14 -10.71
CA GLY A 43 -5.06 13.33 -10.22
C GLY A 43 -4.12 14.32 -9.54
N GLU A 44 -4.40 15.61 -9.69
CA GLU A 44 -3.55 16.71 -9.19
C GLU A 44 -3.14 16.54 -7.71
N TYR A 45 -4.09 16.18 -6.85
CA TYR A 45 -3.82 15.95 -5.42
C TYR A 45 -2.78 14.85 -5.18
N MET A 46 -2.89 13.73 -5.90
CA MET A 46 -1.95 12.61 -5.78
C MET A 46 -0.57 13.01 -6.30
N ILE A 47 -0.52 13.67 -7.46
CA ILE A 47 0.74 14.16 -8.05
C ILE A 47 1.44 15.16 -7.13
N LEU A 48 0.72 16.09 -6.52
CA LEU A 48 1.28 17.02 -5.52
C LEU A 48 1.87 16.27 -4.32
N GLY A 49 1.23 15.20 -3.86
CA GLY A 49 1.78 14.31 -2.83
C GLY A 49 3.06 13.62 -3.30
N PHE A 50 3.06 13.05 -4.50
CA PHE A 50 4.23 12.37 -5.07
C PHE A 50 5.42 13.31 -5.30
N ARG A 51 5.18 14.58 -5.65
CA ARG A 51 6.25 15.60 -5.75
C ARG A 51 6.94 15.87 -4.43
N LYS A 52 6.21 15.81 -3.31
CA LYS A 52 6.76 16.03 -1.96
C LYS A 52 7.54 14.83 -1.43
N ALA A 53 7.17 13.62 -1.84
CA ALA A 53 7.89 12.42 -1.47
C ALA A 53 9.22 12.30 -2.24
N SER A 54 10.30 11.97 -1.57
CA SER A 54 11.58 11.60 -2.20
C SER A 54 11.49 10.22 -2.86
N GLU A 55 10.79 9.28 -2.24
CA GLU A 55 10.62 7.89 -2.71
C GLU A 55 9.16 7.42 -2.48
N LEU A 56 8.72 6.38 -3.18
CA LEU A 56 7.34 5.86 -3.06
C LEU A 56 7.33 4.35 -2.76
N ILE A 57 6.28 3.88 -2.09
CA ILE A 57 6.07 2.47 -1.78
C ILE A 57 4.65 2.06 -2.15
N SER A 58 4.53 1.08 -3.03
CA SER A 58 3.26 0.46 -3.43
C SER A 58 2.97 -0.73 -2.52
N VAL A 59 1.85 -0.69 -1.79
CA VAL A 59 1.55 -1.70 -0.78
C VAL A 59 0.48 -2.67 -1.26
N GLY A 60 0.82 -3.95 -1.19
CA GLY A 60 -0.10 -5.05 -1.41
C GLY A 60 -0.80 -5.48 -0.14
N THR A 61 -2.09 -5.77 -0.22
CA THR A 61 -2.89 -6.36 0.87
C THR A 61 -3.75 -7.49 0.32
N ALA A 62 -3.99 -8.51 1.13
CA ALA A 62 -4.92 -9.59 0.84
C ALA A 62 -5.87 -9.79 2.02
N SER A 63 -7.11 -10.17 1.73
CA SER A 63 -8.08 -10.40 2.80
C SER A 63 -7.83 -11.74 3.49
N CYS A 64 -8.66 -12.08 4.46
CA CYS A 64 -8.61 -13.38 5.13
C CYS A 64 -9.11 -14.55 4.27
N GLU A 65 -9.48 -14.30 3.01
CA GLU A 65 -9.93 -15.33 2.07
C GLU A 65 -8.83 -16.38 1.80
N GLY A 66 -9.17 -17.53 1.20
CA GLY A 66 -8.19 -18.52 0.75
C GLY A 66 -7.18 -19.04 1.80
N GLY A 67 -6.11 -19.67 1.32
CA GLY A 67 -4.98 -20.13 2.14
C GLY A 67 -3.89 -19.07 2.30
N THR A 68 -3.14 -19.10 3.41
CA THR A 68 -2.10 -18.10 3.71
C THR A 68 -1.08 -17.94 2.58
N ALA A 69 -0.60 -19.04 1.98
CA ALA A 69 0.37 -18.96 0.88
C ALA A 69 -0.23 -18.26 -0.36
N THR A 70 -1.45 -18.62 -0.75
CA THR A 70 -2.17 -18.04 -1.88
C THR A 70 -2.39 -16.53 -1.70
N GLU A 71 -2.84 -16.12 -0.51
CA GLU A 71 -3.11 -14.71 -0.23
C GLU A 71 -1.83 -13.88 -0.08
N ASN A 72 -0.76 -14.47 0.43
CA ASN A 72 0.54 -13.82 0.48
C ASN A 72 1.08 -13.53 -0.91
N GLU A 73 0.89 -14.45 -1.86
CA GLU A 73 1.26 -14.21 -3.26
C GLU A 73 0.31 -13.21 -3.92
N ARG A 74 -1.01 -13.28 -3.65
CA ARG A 74 -1.97 -12.27 -4.16
C ARG A 74 -1.60 -10.86 -3.72
N SER A 75 -1.24 -10.70 -2.44
CA SER A 75 -0.76 -9.42 -1.91
C SER A 75 0.49 -8.92 -2.65
N LYS A 76 1.46 -9.80 -2.91
CA LYS A 76 2.66 -9.46 -3.70
C LYS A 76 2.32 -8.99 -5.12
N ILE A 77 1.47 -9.73 -5.83
CA ILE A 77 1.04 -9.38 -7.20
C ILE A 77 0.35 -8.02 -7.19
N ARG A 78 -0.56 -7.77 -6.24
CA ARG A 78 -1.23 -6.48 -6.06
C ARG A 78 -0.26 -5.33 -5.80
N ALA A 79 0.79 -5.55 -5.00
CA ALA A 79 1.83 -4.55 -4.76
C ALA A 79 2.55 -4.16 -6.07
N GLY A 80 2.95 -5.17 -6.86
CA GLY A 80 3.57 -4.95 -8.17
C GLY A 80 2.61 -4.29 -9.16
N LYS A 81 1.34 -4.68 -9.17
CA LYS A 81 0.34 -4.10 -10.07
C LYS A 81 0.06 -2.63 -9.78
N LEU A 82 -0.03 -2.28 -8.50
CA LEU A 82 -0.14 -0.90 -8.07
C LEU A 82 1.10 -0.09 -8.45
N ASP A 83 2.28 -0.69 -8.35
CA ASP A 83 3.53 -0.07 -8.77
C ASP A 83 3.55 0.21 -10.27
N GLU A 84 3.11 -0.73 -11.12
CA GLU A 84 2.96 -0.47 -12.56
C GLU A 84 2.05 0.75 -12.83
N TRP A 85 0.87 0.81 -12.20
CA TRP A 85 -0.05 1.93 -12.39
C TRP A 85 0.50 3.25 -11.84
N LEU A 86 1.29 3.19 -10.77
CA LEU A 86 1.99 4.35 -10.23
C LEU A 86 3.05 4.85 -11.22
N GLN A 87 3.83 3.95 -11.83
CA GLN A 87 4.82 4.32 -12.86
C GLN A 87 4.16 5.08 -14.01
N GLU A 88 3.07 4.53 -14.55
CA GLU A 88 2.32 5.18 -15.64
C GLU A 88 1.84 6.59 -15.25
N ALA A 89 1.46 6.80 -13.99
CA ALA A 89 1.07 8.11 -13.50
C ALA A 89 2.29 9.05 -13.39
N LEU A 90 3.42 8.58 -12.86
CA LEU A 90 4.64 9.39 -12.71
C LEU A 90 5.23 9.81 -14.06
N GLU A 91 5.20 8.92 -15.06
CA GLU A 91 5.68 9.20 -16.42
C GLU A 91 4.93 10.36 -17.08
N LYS A 92 3.61 10.43 -16.88
CA LYS A 92 2.77 11.53 -17.42
C LYS A 92 3.07 12.89 -16.80
N HIS A 93 3.81 12.95 -15.69
CA HIS A 93 4.03 14.16 -14.91
C HIS A 93 5.51 14.47 -14.63
N ASP A 94 6.42 13.89 -15.42
CA ASP A 94 7.87 14.08 -15.33
C ASP A 94 8.47 13.68 -13.96
N LEU A 95 7.95 12.60 -13.36
CA LEU A 95 8.41 12.05 -12.07
C LEU A 95 8.95 10.61 -12.19
N LYS A 96 9.24 10.15 -13.41
CA LYS A 96 9.61 8.76 -13.72
C LYS A 96 10.85 8.24 -12.99
N ASP A 97 11.78 9.12 -12.61
CA ASP A 97 13.06 8.75 -11.98
C ASP A 97 12.96 8.63 -10.46
N LYS A 98 11.75 8.79 -9.89
CA LYS A 98 11.52 8.66 -8.46
C LYS A 98 11.75 7.21 -8.03
N PRO A 99 12.56 6.94 -6.99
CA PRO A 99 12.75 5.59 -6.49
C PRO A 99 11.43 5.02 -5.94
N ARG A 100 11.21 3.72 -6.20
CA ARG A 100 9.98 3.02 -5.82
C ARG A 100 10.31 1.66 -5.22
N TYR A 101 9.49 1.25 -4.27
CA TYR A 101 9.54 -0.06 -3.61
C TYR A 101 8.16 -0.68 -3.58
N THR A 102 8.12 -1.97 -3.26
CA THR A 102 6.88 -2.68 -2.99
C THR A 102 6.87 -3.24 -1.58
N LEU A 103 5.70 -3.23 -0.93
CA LEU A 103 5.52 -3.83 0.38
C LEU A 103 4.43 -4.90 0.31
N ASN A 104 4.80 -6.15 0.54
CA ASN A 104 3.87 -7.26 0.73
C ASN A 104 3.49 -7.38 2.21
N LEU A 105 2.25 -7.00 2.55
CA LEU A 105 1.69 -7.24 3.88
C LEU A 105 1.07 -8.64 4.01
N GLY A 106 0.74 -9.28 2.89
CA GLY A 106 0.20 -10.63 2.87
C GLY A 106 -1.26 -10.72 3.28
N LYS A 107 -1.65 -11.91 3.73
CA LYS A 107 -2.99 -12.28 4.19
C LYS A 107 -3.41 -11.57 5.47
N TYR A 108 -4.64 -11.08 5.53
CA TYR A 108 -5.27 -10.65 6.78
C TYR A 108 -5.52 -11.85 7.71
N LYS A 109 -5.05 -11.78 8.96
CA LYS A 109 -5.06 -12.88 9.94
C LYS A 109 -6.41 -13.16 10.60
N GLY A 110 -7.36 -12.23 10.53
CA GLY A 110 -8.69 -12.42 11.13
C GLY A 110 -9.56 -13.41 10.34
N GLU A 111 -10.76 -13.71 10.86
CA GLU A 111 -11.69 -14.61 10.19
C GLU A 111 -12.51 -13.90 9.11
N CYS A 112 -12.75 -14.63 8.01
CA CYS A 112 -13.60 -14.19 6.89
C CYS A 112 -15.03 -14.71 7.00
N SER A 113 -15.29 -15.84 7.65
CA SER A 113 -16.65 -16.29 7.90
C SER A 113 -17.14 -15.77 9.26
N PRO A 114 -18.39 -15.31 9.40
CA PRO A 114 -19.48 -15.26 8.41
C PRO A 114 -19.55 -13.95 7.60
N LYS A 115 -18.43 -13.27 7.35
CA LYS A 115 -18.40 -11.95 6.70
C LYS A 115 -18.61 -12.05 5.18
N THR A 116 -19.35 -11.09 4.65
CA THR A 116 -19.53 -10.83 3.22
C THR A 116 -18.27 -10.23 2.58
N GLU A 117 -18.24 -10.21 1.25
CA GLU A 117 -17.15 -9.59 0.48
C GLU A 117 -16.99 -8.10 0.82
N GLN A 118 -18.10 -7.37 1.02
CA GLN A 118 -18.11 -5.97 1.38
C GLN A 118 -17.61 -5.75 2.82
N GLU A 119 -17.96 -6.63 3.76
CA GLU A 119 -17.47 -6.55 5.14
C GLU A 119 -15.96 -6.83 5.25
N THR A 120 -15.40 -7.61 4.32
CA THR A 120 -13.95 -7.88 4.25
C THR A 120 -13.18 -6.87 3.40
N ALA A 121 -13.87 -5.98 2.66
CA ALA A 121 -13.22 -4.98 1.81
C ALA A 121 -12.17 -4.11 2.53
N PRO A 122 -12.36 -3.67 3.80
CA PRO A 122 -11.34 -2.91 4.53
C PRO A 122 -10.00 -3.65 4.76
N GLN A 123 -9.95 -4.95 4.50
CA GLN A 123 -8.72 -5.76 4.58
C GLN A 123 -7.92 -5.71 3.26
N ARG A 124 -8.51 -5.17 2.19
CA ARG A 124 -7.95 -5.11 0.83
C ARG A 124 -7.73 -3.68 0.37
N ARG A 125 -7.27 -2.80 1.27
CA ARG A 125 -7.05 -1.39 0.95
C ARG A 125 -5.94 -1.23 -0.08
N ILE A 126 -6.09 -0.22 -0.93
CA ILE A 126 -5.05 0.23 -1.85
C ILE A 126 -4.30 1.38 -1.18
N ILE A 127 -3.00 1.19 -0.96
CA ILE A 127 -2.19 2.08 -0.13
C ILE A 127 -0.91 2.42 -0.88
N ILE A 128 -0.57 3.72 -0.91
CA ILE A 128 0.71 4.23 -1.37
C ILE A 128 1.35 5.01 -0.23
N ILE A 129 2.62 4.78 0.02
CA ILE A 129 3.37 5.48 1.06
C ILE A 129 4.44 6.31 0.38
N GLY A 130 4.48 7.61 0.67
CA GLY A 130 5.60 8.48 0.33
C GLY A 130 6.62 8.48 1.45
N ILE A 131 7.90 8.33 1.11
CA ILE A 131 9.00 8.67 2.00
C ILE A 131 9.28 10.15 1.75
N ILE A 132 9.24 10.98 2.80
CA ILE A 132 9.55 12.41 2.67
C ILE A 132 11.06 12.59 2.69
N ASP A 133 11.70 12.08 3.73
CA ASP A 133 13.15 12.13 3.92
C ASP A 133 13.61 10.93 4.74
N ARG A 134 14.86 10.49 4.54
CA ARG A 134 15.49 9.46 5.38
C ARG A 134 17.01 9.51 5.31
N ASP A 135 17.64 9.11 6.41
CA ASP A 135 19.08 8.88 6.42
C ASP A 135 19.46 7.71 5.49
N LYS A 136 20.55 7.88 4.73
CA LYS A 136 21.02 6.89 3.73
C LYS A 136 21.17 5.47 4.29
N ASP A 137 21.65 5.36 5.52
CA ASP A 137 21.94 4.07 6.15
C ASP A 137 20.82 3.60 7.09
N VAL A 138 19.60 4.17 6.98
CA VAL A 138 18.46 3.70 7.77
C VAL A 138 18.02 2.31 7.28
N ASN A 139 17.68 1.43 8.22
CA ASN A 139 16.96 0.21 7.89
C ASN A 139 15.52 0.58 7.52
N LEU A 140 15.25 0.74 6.21
CA LEU A 140 13.98 1.23 5.70
C LEU A 140 12.80 0.34 6.14
N SER A 141 12.95 -0.98 6.09
CA SER A 141 11.90 -1.91 6.49
C SER A 141 11.54 -1.75 7.97
N GLU A 142 12.54 -1.66 8.85
CA GLU A 142 12.33 -1.46 10.28
C GLU A 142 11.72 -0.08 10.58
N ALA A 143 12.25 0.97 9.96
CA ALA A 143 11.75 2.34 10.13
C ALA A 143 10.30 2.47 9.67
N LEU A 144 9.95 1.90 8.52
CA LEU A 144 8.60 1.90 7.99
C LEU A 144 7.64 1.13 8.92
N ARG A 145 8.03 -0.06 9.39
CA ARG A 145 7.22 -0.86 10.32
C ARG A 145 6.92 -0.06 11.58
N ASN A 146 7.96 0.52 12.19
CA ASN A 146 7.85 1.33 13.40
C ASN A 146 6.96 2.56 13.18
N ALA A 147 7.04 3.20 12.02
CA ALA A 147 6.20 4.35 11.68
C ALA A 147 4.72 3.96 11.52
N MET A 148 4.44 2.84 10.84
CA MET A 148 3.07 2.34 10.66
C MET A 148 2.43 1.91 11.97
N GLU A 149 3.17 1.25 12.87
CA GLU A 149 2.65 0.81 14.17
C GLU A 149 2.29 1.96 15.10
N LYS A 150 2.93 3.12 14.95
CA LYS A 150 2.64 4.34 15.73
C LYS A 150 1.44 5.14 15.21
N ARG A 151 0.98 4.88 13.98
CA ARG A 151 -0.11 5.61 13.34
C ARG A 151 -1.46 4.94 13.63
N GLN A 152 -2.19 5.49 14.61
CA GLN A 152 -3.53 5.01 14.98
C GLN A 152 -4.64 5.56 14.07
N ASP A 153 -4.34 6.58 13.28
CA ASP A 153 -5.23 7.20 12.30
C ASP A 153 -5.31 6.42 10.98
N LEU A 154 -4.42 5.44 10.76
CA LEU A 154 -4.53 4.57 9.62
C LEU A 154 -5.74 3.66 9.78
N SER A 155 -6.53 3.56 8.72
CA SER A 155 -7.71 2.71 8.67
C SER A 155 -7.37 1.21 8.51
N PHE A 156 -6.12 0.83 8.75
CA PHE A 156 -5.59 -0.53 8.76
C PHE A 156 -4.42 -0.65 9.75
N TYR A 157 -4.19 -1.85 10.27
CA TYR A 157 -3.08 -2.15 11.19
C TYR A 157 -2.21 -3.26 10.61
N THR A 158 -0.91 -3.01 10.47
CA THR A 158 0.07 -3.97 9.92
C THR A 158 0.10 -5.29 10.67
N LYS A 159 -0.04 -5.27 12.01
CA LYS A 159 -0.08 -6.48 12.85
C LYS A 159 -1.16 -7.49 12.44
N ASN A 160 -2.25 -7.01 11.82
CA ASN A 160 -3.36 -7.84 11.37
C ASN A 160 -3.04 -8.61 10.09
N TYR A 161 -1.89 -8.39 9.46
CA TYR A 161 -1.47 -9.10 8.26
C TYR A 161 -0.31 -10.07 8.54
N SER A 162 -0.22 -11.13 7.75
CA SER A 162 0.71 -12.25 7.90
C SER A 162 2.18 -11.90 7.64
N LEU A 163 2.43 -10.91 6.79
CA LEU A 163 3.76 -10.53 6.33
C LEU A 163 4.04 -9.03 6.53
N PHE A 164 5.31 -8.71 6.36
CA PHE A 164 5.80 -7.36 6.15
C PHE A 164 7.14 -7.52 5.43
N LYS A 165 7.08 -7.62 4.10
CA LYS A 165 8.24 -7.83 3.24
C LYS A 165 8.36 -6.67 2.28
N LEU A 166 9.36 -5.82 2.51
CA LEU A 166 9.70 -4.70 1.64
C LEU A 166 10.71 -5.21 0.60
N ASP A 167 10.45 -4.96 -0.67
CA ASP A 167 11.29 -5.29 -1.82
C ASP A 167 11.54 -4.04 -2.69
#